data_AF-A0AAW1QU41-F1
#
_entry.id   AF-A0AAW1QU41-F1
#
_cell.length_a   1.000
_cell.length_b   1.000
_cell.length_c   1.000
_cell.angle_alpha   90.00
_cell.angle_beta   90.00
_cell.angle_gamma   90.00
#
_symmetry.space_group_name_H-M   'P 1'
#
loop_
_entity.id
_entity.type
_entity.pdbx_description
1 polymer ?
#
loop_
_entity_poly.entity_id
_entity_poly.type
_entity_poly.pdbx_seq_one_letter_code
_entity_poly.pdbx_strand_id
1 'polypeptide(L)'
;MQPSRRACALSLAGLLISCLQYGAQGNPAGVATPLSAWRNGIASLYGDPVSIYNPSLGAIIGSCGYGPISLNAYPFWSIGALSPSNLFFQEGPVDGCGMCFQVQCINDGPQFAGKCNPDWQTNSITFMVTDSCPECQADQLDLNALAFQKLAPLGNGRVALQYRRVTCTPQEPVSVRVDANRGSGGWIRLWVMNAAGTAGVKSVSVRTAGTNGAWVPMNNAFGADWEMPASPAQPLDMLIGSDDGSSVTIPNAVAAGYTGTGTAPGQNFAQDAVGQIKAAAAGQNPPVAAGSTSTAVSG
;
A
#
# COMPACT_ATOMS: atom_id res chain seq x y z
N MET A 1 -19.75 0.78 58.44
CA MET A 1 -19.53 0.13 59.75
C MET A 1 -18.76 -1.16 59.52
N GLN A 2 -17.51 -1.19 59.97
CA GLN A 2 -16.66 -2.40 60.15
C GLN A 2 -17.05 -3.09 61.48
N PRO A 3 -16.45 -4.24 61.90
CA PRO A 3 -15.55 -5.18 61.21
C PRO A 3 -15.88 -6.67 61.49
N SER A 4 -15.22 -7.61 60.79
CA SER A 4 -14.68 -8.79 61.48
C SER A 4 -13.39 -9.27 60.80
N ARG A 5 -12.38 -9.52 61.64
CA ARG A 5 -11.02 -9.94 61.31
C ARG A 5 -10.88 -11.45 61.49
N ARG A 6 -10.02 -12.09 60.68
CA ARG A 6 -9.13 -13.26 60.95
C ARG A 6 -8.68 -13.79 59.57
N ALA A 7 -7.43 -14.16 59.29
CA ALA A 7 -6.17 -14.13 60.01
C ALA A 7 -5.06 -14.15 58.93
N CYS A 8 -4.01 -13.35 59.11
CA CYS A 8 -2.85 -13.34 58.23
C CYS A 8 -1.90 -14.46 58.70
N ALA A 9 -1.78 -15.55 57.95
CA ALA A 9 -0.70 -16.50 58.12
C ALA A 9 0.42 -16.13 57.13
N LEU A 10 1.52 -15.60 57.66
CA LEU A 10 2.78 -15.51 56.92
C LEU A 10 3.30 -16.93 56.72
N SER A 11 3.41 -17.38 55.47
CA SER A 11 4.42 -18.37 55.10
C SER A 11 5.34 -17.75 54.06
N LEU A 12 6.59 -17.51 54.47
CA LEU A 12 7.71 -17.23 53.59
C LEU A 12 7.95 -18.42 52.68
N ALA A 13 7.53 -18.34 51.42
CA ALA A 13 8.13 -19.06 50.30
C ALA A 13 7.75 -18.31 49.02
N GLY A 14 8.69 -17.52 48.51
CA GLY A 14 8.52 -16.71 47.30
C GLY A 14 8.27 -17.59 46.08
N LEU A 15 7.06 -17.49 45.54
CA LEU A 15 6.71 -17.87 44.19
C LEU A 15 6.16 -16.62 43.52
N LEU A 16 7.03 -15.88 42.82
CA LEU A 16 6.65 -14.82 41.90
C LEU A 16 5.92 -15.48 40.72
N ILE A 17 4.61 -15.65 40.85
CA ILE A 17 3.74 -15.96 39.72
C ILE A 17 3.70 -14.70 38.87
N SER A 18 4.61 -14.65 37.90
CA SER A 18 4.62 -13.65 36.84
C SER A 18 3.44 -13.97 35.93
N CYS A 19 2.28 -13.35 36.16
CA CYS A 19 1.23 -13.31 35.16
C CYS A 19 1.72 -12.48 33.97
N LEU A 20 2.41 -13.14 33.04
CA LEU A 20 2.54 -12.71 31.65
C LEU A 20 1.12 -12.65 31.08
N GLN A 21 0.47 -11.50 31.25
CA GLN A 21 -0.67 -11.15 30.43
C GLN A 21 -0.13 -10.86 29.03
N TYR A 22 0.02 -11.92 28.23
CA TYR A 22 0.00 -11.80 26.78
C TYR A 22 -1.44 -11.45 26.38
N GLY A 23 -1.81 -10.19 26.62
CA GLY A 23 -2.87 -9.58 25.86
C GLY A 23 -2.36 -9.43 24.45
N ALA A 24 -2.71 -10.37 23.56
CA ALA A 24 -2.69 -10.08 22.13
C ALA A 24 -3.72 -8.98 21.89
N GLN A 25 -3.31 -7.72 22.09
CA GLN A 25 -4.04 -6.59 21.55
C GLN A 25 -3.91 -6.71 20.04
N GLY A 26 -4.91 -7.34 19.42
CA GLY A 26 -5.11 -7.18 17.99
C GLY A 26 -5.20 -5.67 17.73
N ASN A 27 -4.28 -5.14 16.92
CA ASN A 27 -4.38 -3.77 16.46
C ASN A 27 -5.79 -3.58 15.87
N PRO A 28 -6.50 -2.47 16.19
CA PRO A 28 -7.73 -2.17 15.50
C PRO A 28 -7.45 -2.10 14.01
N ALA A 29 -8.28 -2.78 13.23
CA ALA A 29 -8.22 -2.78 11.77
C ALA A 29 -8.10 -1.34 11.25
N GLY A 30 -7.05 -1.08 10.47
CA GLY A 30 -6.86 0.20 9.79
C GLY A 30 -5.88 1.19 10.42
N VAL A 31 -5.20 0.87 11.52
CA VAL A 31 -4.10 1.71 12.05
C VAL A 31 -2.75 1.25 11.48
N ALA A 32 -2.06 2.16 10.79
CA ALA A 32 -0.72 1.90 10.25
C ALA A 32 0.27 1.56 11.36
N THR A 33 0.96 0.43 11.23
CA THR A 33 1.91 -0.08 12.22
C THR A 33 3.33 0.34 11.84
N PRO A 34 4.17 0.82 12.77
CA PRO A 34 5.56 1.18 12.47
C PRO A 34 6.39 -0.03 12.02
N LEU A 35 7.13 0.13 10.93
CA LEU A 35 8.07 -0.87 10.38
C LEU A 35 9.54 -0.43 10.53
N SER A 36 9.78 0.80 10.99
CA SER A 36 11.12 1.33 11.24
C SER A 36 11.10 2.41 12.33
N ALA A 37 12.28 2.74 12.84
CA ALA A 37 12.47 3.90 13.72
C ALA A 37 12.27 5.22 12.96
N TRP A 38 11.93 6.28 13.68
CA TRP A 38 11.90 7.63 13.14
C TRP A 38 13.28 8.09 12.66
N ARG A 39 13.28 8.80 11.54
CA ARG A 39 14.44 9.48 10.96
C ARG A 39 14.07 10.93 10.68
N ASN A 40 14.99 11.84 10.94
CA ASN A 40 14.81 13.24 10.55
C ASN A 40 15.02 13.40 9.05
N GLY A 41 14.31 14.36 8.46
CA GLY A 41 14.43 14.69 7.05
C GLY A 41 13.71 15.99 6.72
N ILE A 42 13.59 16.25 5.42
CA ILE A 42 12.92 17.43 4.88
C ILE A 42 11.86 16.96 3.87
N ALA A 43 10.66 17.52 3.91
CA ALA A 43 9.76 17.44 2.75
C ALA A 43 9.94 18.67 1.87
N SER A 44 10.01 18.46 0.56
CA SER A 44 9.63 19.41 -0.48
C SER A 44 8.29 19.00 -1.10
N LEU A 45 7.86 19.73 -2.12
CA LEU A 45 6.67 19.36 -2.88
C LEU A 45 6.86 19.43 -4.39
N TYR A 46 6.07 18.62 -5.09
CA TYR A 46 5.79 18.72 -6.52
C TYR A 46 4.28 18.81 -6.78
N GLY A 47 3.92 19.19 -8.01
CA GLY A 47 2.53 19.38 -8.41
C GLY A 47 1.95 20.72 -7.96
N ASP A 48 0.78 21.07 -8.52
CA ASP A 48 0.12 22.36 -8.32
C ASP A 48 -1.31 22.16 -7.80
N PRO A 49 -1.62 22.53 -6.55
CA PRO A 49 -2.92 22.29 -5.93
C PRO A 49 -4.06 23.13 -6.53
N VAL A 50 -3.79 24.08 -7.44
CA VAL A 50 -4.81 24.93 -8.07
C VAL A 50 -5.65 24.16 -9.11
N SER A 51 -5.18 23.02 -9.60
CA SER A 51 -5.89 22.19 -10.58
C SER A 51 -6.23 20.79 -10.04
N ILE A 52 -6.99 20.73 -8.94
CA ILE A 52 -7.40 19.46 -8.28
C ILE A 52 -8.18 18.48 -9.19
N TYR A 53 -8.67 18.95 -10.34
CA TYR A 53 -9.36 18.12 -11.35
C TYR A 53 -8.46 17.72 -12.53
N ASN A 54 -7.21 18.17 -12.56
CA ASN A 54 -6.22 17.80 -13.56
C ASN A 54 -5.17 16.88 -12.94
N PRO A 55 -5.12 15.60 -13.33
CA PRO A 55 -4.22 14.64 -12.69
C PRO A 55 -2.73 14.90 -12.97
N SER A 56 -2.38 15.85 -13.87
CA SER A 56 -1.03 16.18 -14.38
C SER A 56 0.04 16.55 -13.33
N LEU A 57 -0.29 16.50 -12.05
CA LEU A 57 0.49 17.01 -10.93
C LEU A 57 1.41 15.94 -10.31
N GLY A 58 2.04 15.12 -11.16
CA GLY A 58 2.85 13.95 -10.76
C GLY A 58 2.02 12.77 -10.21
N ALA A 59 0.70 12.78 -10.41
CA ALA A 59 -0.17 11.63 -10.18
C ALA A 59 -0.48 10.83 -11.46
N ILE A 60 -0.03 11.28 -12.65
CA ILE A 60 -0.19 10.55 -13.93
C ILE A 60 1.00 9.65 -14.22
N ILE A 61 2.20 10.18 -13.99
CA ILE A 61 3.47 9.59 -14.41
C ILE A 61 4.38 9.65 -13.19
N GLY A 62 4.89 8.49 -12.80
CA GLY A 62 5.92 8.35 -11.79
C GLY A 62 6.74 7.10 -12.09
N SER A 63 7.95 7.05 -11.55
CA SER A 63 8.90 5.96 -11.78
C SER A 63 8.39 4.59 -11.34
N CYS A 64 7.32 4.54 -10.54
CA CYS A 64 6.71 3.28 -10.10
C CYS A 64 5.74 2.65 -11.09
N GLY A 65 5.41 3.29 -12.22
CA GLY A 65 4.62 2.64 -13.29
C GLY A 65 3.11 2.47 -13.02
N TYR A 66 2.58 2.90 -11.86
CA TYR A 66 1.14 2.80 -11.53
C TYR A 66 0.19 3.53 -12.50
N GLY A 67 0.73 4.39 -13.36
CA GLY A 67 -0.01 5.25 -14.25
C GLY A 67 -0.86 6.28 -13.49
N PRO A 68 -1.99 6.73 -14.05
CA PRO A 68 -2.86 7.69 -13.39
C PRO A 68 -3.44 7.17 -12.06
N ILE A 69 -3.11 7.87 -10.99
CA ILE A 69 -3.64 7.67 -9.63
C ILE A 69 -4.82 8.63 -9.43
N SER A 70 -5.95 8.10 -8.97
CA SER A 70 -7.16 8.89 -8.72
C SER A 70 -7.09 9.59 -7.37
N LEU A 71 -7.58 10.84 -7.30
CA LEU A 71 -7.81 11.53 -6.02
C LEU A 71 -8.92 10.86 -5.20
N ASN A 72 -9.84 10.13 -5.86
CA ASN A 72 -11.02 9.51 -5.25
C ASN A 72 -10.81 8.04 -4.86
N ALA A 73 -9.61 7.51 -5.04
CA ALA A 73 -9.25 6.14 -4.65
C ALA A 73 -7.93 6.16 -3.88
N TYR A 74 -7.69 5.13 -3.07
CA TYR A 74 -6.41 4.97 -2.39
C TYR A 74 -5.23 5.11 -3.38
N PRO A 75 -4.16 5.86 -3.04
CA PRO A 75 -3.87 6.55 -1.76
C PRO A 75 -4.35 8.02 -1.67
N PHE A 76 -5.35 8.44 -2.44
CA PHE A 76 -5.99 9.77 -2.36
C PHE A 76 -5.01 10.94 -2.59
N TRP A 77 -4.07 10.77 -3.53
CA TRP A 77 -2.92 11.66 -3.76
C TRP A 77 -2.09 11.95 -2.49
N SER A 78 -2.22 11.13 -1.45
CA SER A 78 -1.24 11.04 -0.38
C SER A 78 -0.05 10.22 -0.88
N ILE A 79 0.68 10.81 -1.82
CA ILE A 79 1.76 10.18 -2.58
C ILE A 79 3.02 11.04 -2.52
N GLY A 80 4.15 10.42 -2.82
CA GLY A 80 5.44 11.11 -2.83
C GLY A 80 6.54 10.27 -3.48
N ALA A 81 7.71 10.88 -3.54
CA ALA A 81 8.91 10.32 -4.10
C ALA A 81 10.01 10.21 -3.05
N LEU A 82 10.86 9.18 -3.20
CA LEU A 82 12.10 9.06 -2.45
C LEU A 82 13.29 9.43 -3.34
N SER A 83 14.35 9.98 -2.74
CA SER A 83 15.64 10.09 -3.40
C SER A 83 16.21 8.69 -3.71
N PRO A 84 16.86 8.46 -4.87
CA PRO A 84 17.63 7.24 -5.13
C PRO A 84 18.76 6.98 -4.12
N SER A 85 19.18 8.01 -3.38
CA SER A 85 20.16 7.90 -2.29
C SER A 85 19.52 7.64 -0.92
N ASN A 86 18.18 7.58 -0.84
CA ASN A 86 17.47 7.28 0.40
C ASN A 86 17.64 5.79 0.74
N LEU A 87 17.86 5.49 2.02
CA LEU A 87 18.02 4.12 2.50
C LEU A 87 16.87 3.20 2.07
N PHE A 88 15.63 3.66 2.20
CA PHE A 88 14.47 2.83 1.89
C PHE A 88 14.28 2.62 0.38
N PHE A 89 14.77 3.54 -0.46
CA PHE A 89 14.81 3.33 -1.91
C PHE A 89 15.80 2.21 -2.25
N GLN A 90 16.99 2.24 -1.64
CA GLN A 90 18.07 1.29 -1.93
C GLN A 90 17.81 -0.12 -1.38
N GLU A 91 17.18 -0.21 -0.21
CA GLU A 91 16.92 -1.50 0.46
C GLU A 91 15.53 -2.06 0.15
N GLY A 92 14.59 -1.21 -0.26
CA GLY A 92 13.24 -1.61 -0.59
C GLY A 92 13.18 -2.40 -1.90
N PRO A 93 12.27 -3.37 -2.06
CA PRO A 93 12.04 -3.99 -3.35
C PRO A 93 11.53 -2.94 -4.35
N VAL A 94 11.84 -3.14 -5.63
CA VAL A 94 11.38 -2.29 -6.73
C VAL A 94 11.54 -0.79 -6.43
N ASP A 95 12.72 -0.41 -5.93
CA ASP A 95 13.08 0.97 -5.61
C ASP A 95 12.16 1.64 -4.57
N GLY A 96 11.52 0.82 -3.74
CA GLY A 96 10.60 1.24 -2.69
C GLY A 96 9.17 1.57 -3.16
N CYS A 97 8.84 1.28 -4.42
CA CYS A 97 7.50 1.50 -4.96
C CYS A 97 6.42 0.80 -4.13
N GLY A 98 5.34 1.53 -3.84
CA GLY A 98 4.19 1.04 -3.08
C GLY A 98 4.36 1.07 -1.57
N MET A 99 5.58 1.27 -1.03
CA MET A 99 5.78 1.35 0.42
C MET A 99 5.16 2.61 1.02
N CYS A 100 4.69 2.51 2.27
CA CYS A 100 4.09 3.63 2.99
C CYS A 100 5.00 4.20 4.07
N PHE A 101 4.91 5.51 4.24
CA PHE A 101 5.66 6.26 5.24
C PHE A 101 4.73 7.16 6.02
N GLN A 102 4.84 7.11 7.34
CA GLN A 102 4.30 8.15 8.19
C GLN A 102 5.33 9.26 8.29
N VAL A 103 4.87 10.50 8.11
CA VAL A 103 5.66 11.70 8.31
C VAL A 103 5.00 12.57 9.36
N GLN A 104 5.81 13.28 10.14
CA GLN A 104 5.35 14.24 11.13
C GLN A 104 6.19 15.52 11.03
N CYS A 105 5.52 16.66 10.88
CA CYS A 105 6.16 17.96 10.83
C CYS A 105 6.80 18.35 12.18
N ILE A 106 7.96 19.00 12.14
CA ILE A 106 8.73 19.42 13.32
C ILE A 106 8.63 20.94 13.52
N ASN A 107 8.17 21.37 14.69
CA ASN A 107 8.06 22.79 15.04
C ASN A 107 9.33 23.39 15.66
N ASP A 108 10.13 22.59 16.36
CA ASP A 108 11.33 23.06 17.05
C ASP A 108 12.58 22.36 16.51
N GLY A 109 13.66 23.10 16.31
CA GLY A 109 14.97 22.53 16.01
C GLY A 109 15.56 22.92 14.66
N PRO A 110 15.82 21.96 13.74
CA PRO A 110 16.73 22.13 12.62
C PRO A 110 16.22 23.12 11.56
N GLN A 111 17.02 23.33 10.51
CA GLN A 111 16.59 24.12 9.35
C GLN A 111 15.22 23.65 8.86
N PHE A 112 14.34 24.60 8.55
CA PHE A 112 12.95 24.39 8.12
C PHE A 112 11.97 23.91 9.21
N ALA A 113 12.38 23.84 10.48
CA ALA A 113 11.44 23.68 11.60
C ALA A 113 10.59 24.94 11.82
N GLY A 114 9.46 24.79 12.51
CA GLY A 114 8.55 25.89 12.86
C GLY A 114 7.67 26.35 11.70
N LYS A 115 7.64 25.55 10.63
CA LYS A 115 6.90 25.82 9.38
C LYS A 115 5.63 24.96 9.26
N CYS A 116 5.26 24.25 10.30
CA CYS A 116 4.09 23.38 10.30
C CYS A 116 2.79 24.17 10.25
N ASN A 117 1.70 23.50 9.86
CA ASN A 117 0.38 24.04 10.09
C ASN A 117 0.13 24.23 11.60
N PRO A 118 -0.64 25.28 11.98
CA PRO A 118 -0.92 25.57 13.39
C PRO A 118 -1.79 24.49 14.04
N ASP A 119 -2.58 23.75 13.25
CA ASP A 119 -3.36 22.62 13.74
C ASP A 119 -2.49 21.36 13.86
N TRP A 120 -2.03 21.09 15.07
CA TRP A 120 -1.20 19.93 15.40
C TRP A 120 -1.86 18.59 15.06
N GLN A 121 -3.19 18.53 14.93
CA GLN A 121 -3.91 17.31 14.54
C GLN A 121 -3.69 16.95 13.06
N THR A 122 -3.21 17.89 12.26
CA THR A 122 -2.94 17.74 10.82
C THR A 122 -1.46 17.56 10.47
N ASN A 123 -0.57 17.74 11.45
CA ASN A 123 0.89 17.72 11.25
C ASN A 123 1.51 16.31 11.10
N SER A 124 0.69 15.28 10.91
CA SER A 124 1.14 13.94 10.57
C SER A 124 0.26 13.34 9.47
N ILE A 125 0.89 12.77 8.45
CA ILE A 125 0.19 12.04 7.38
C ILE A 125 0.91 10.74 7.07
N THR A 126 0.24 9.85 6.34
CA THR A 126 0.86 8.71 5.67
C THR A 126 0.85 8.96 4.17
N PHE A 127 1.96 8.71 3.49
CA PHE A 127 2.03 8.74 2.03
C PHE A 127 2.56 7.42 1.46
N MET A 128 2.22 7.13 0.21
CA MET A 128 2.73 5.99 -0.56
C MET A 128 3.80 6.45 -1.56
N VAL A 129 4.88 5.70 -1.69
CA VAL A 129 5.92 5.97 -2.70
C VAL A 129 5.41 5.58 -4.08
N THR A 130 5.41 6.55 -5.00
CA THR A 130 4.93 6.38 -6.38
C THR A 130 5.91 6.89 -7.43
N ASP A 131 6.99 7.53 -7.00
CA ASP A 131 7.98 8.12 -7.88
C ASP A 131 9.36 8.18 -7.21
N SER A 132 10.35 8.65 -7.96
CA SER A 132 11.72 8.91 -7.51
C SER A 132 12.03 10.40 -7.67
N CYS A 133 12.86 10.95 -6.77
CA CYS A 133 13.35 12.32 -6.87
C CYS A 133 14.89 12.31 -7.00
N PRO A 134 15.46 12.15 -8.21
CA PRO A 134 16.90 12.07 -8.42
C PRO A 134 17.69 13.30 -7.94
N GLU A 135 17.07 14.48 -7.95
CA GLU A 135 17.64 15.74 -7.49
C GLU A 135 17.57 15.93 -5.96
N CYS A 136 16.77 15.11 -5.27
CA CYS A 136 16.60 15.18 -3.83
C CYS A 136 17.82 14.60 -3.10
N GLN A 137 18.16 15.22 -1.97
CA GLN A 137 19.12 14.66 -1.03
C GLN A 137 18.57 13.39 -0.36
N ALA A 138 19.45 12.60 0.27
CA ALA A 138 19.11 11.27 0.80
C ALA A 138 17.95 11.28 1.81
N ASP A 139 17.83 12.33 2.64
CA ASP A 139 16.81 12.53 3.66
C ASP A 139 15.68 13.49 3.22
N GLN A 140 15.64 13.84 1.94
CA GLN A 140 14.59 14.66 1.35
C GLN A 140 13.51 13.79 0.72
N LEU A 141 12.26 14.02 1.14
CA LEU A 141 11.04 13.44 0.57
C LEU A 141 10.40 14.49 -0.33
N ASP A 142 9.95 14.10 -1.52
CA ASP A 142 9.22 15.01 -2.39
C ASP A 142 7.75 14.61 -2.42
N LEU A 143 6.89 15.38 -1.74
CA LEU A 143 5.49 15.02 -1.56
C LEU A 143 4.63 15.67 -2.63
N ASN A 144 3.54 15.00 -3.03
CA ASN A 144 2.53 15.70 -3.81
C ASN A 144 2.01 16.92 -3.03
N ALA A 145 1.73 18.03 -3.72
CA ALA A 145 1.29 19.28 -3.10
C ALA A 145 0.10 19.11 -2.14
N LEU A 146 -0.86 18.23 -2.43
CA LEU A 146 -2.00 17.98 -1.51
C LEU A 146 -1.58 17.22 -0.25
N ALA A 147 -0.59 16.32 -0.33
CA ALA A 147 0.02 15.71 0.84
C ALA A 147 0.81 16.75 1.64
N PHE A 148 1.68 17.52 0.98
CA PHE A 148 2.49 18.55 1.62
C PHE A 148 1.64 19.58 2.36
N GLN A 149 0.55 20.05 1.75
CA GLN A 149 -0.32 21.08 2.32
C GLN A 149 -0.94 20.69 3.67
N LYS A 150 -1.10 19.38 3.94
CA LYS A 150 -1.57 18.89 5.25
C LYS A 150 -0.55 19.14 6.35
N LEU A 151 0.75 19.18 6.02
CA LEU A 151 1.84 19.38 6.97
C LEU A 151 2.22 20.86 7.14
N ALA A 152 2.22 21.63 6.04
CA ALA A 152 2.70 23.00 6.03
C ALA A 152 2.05 23.83 4.91
N PRO A 153 1.97 25.17 5.05
CA PRO A 153 1.60 26.05 3.95
C PRO A 153 2.49 25.84 2.72
N LEU A 154 1.89 25.69 1.53
CA LEU A 154 2.60 25.41 0.28
C LEU A 154 3.72 26.43 -0.02
N GLY A 155 3.47 27.71 0.28
CA GLY A 155 4.44 28.79 0.08
C GLY A 155 5.73 28.65 0.90
N ASN A 156 5.77 27.74 1.88
CA ASN A 156 6.99 27.45 2.62
C ASN A 156 8.02 26.69 1.79
N GLY A 157 7.58 25.95 0.76
CA GLY A 157 8.39 25.17 -0.19
C GLY A 157 9.10 23.95 0.41
N ARG A 158 9.56 24.05 1.66
CA ARG A 158 10.22 23.00 2.42
C ARG A 158 9.85 23.07 3.89
N VAL A 159 9.76 21.91 4.52
CA VAL A 159 9.48 21.76 5.95
C VAL A 159 10.31 20.65 6.58
N ALA A 160 10.80 20.89 7.79
CA ALA A 160 11.47 19.84 8.57
C ALA A 160 10.44 18.83 9.09
N LEU A 161 10.79 17.56 8.98
CA LEU A 161 9.94 16.47 9.45
C LEU A 161 10.77 15.34 10.05
N GLN A 162 10.07 14.45 10.73
CA GLN A 162 10.54 13.08 10.93
C GLN A 162 9.68 12.14 10.10
N TYR A 163 10.27 11.08 9.60
CA TYR A 163 9.59 10.05 8.82
C TYR A 163 9.99 8.65 9.26
N ARG A 164 9.07 7.70 9.09
CA ARG A 164 9.32 6.27 9.29
C ARG A 164 8.47 5.46 8.34
N ARG A 165 9.02 4.32 7.91
CA ARG A 165 8.24 3.30 7.20
C ARG A 165 7.14 2.75 8.11
N VAL A 166 5.94 2.60 7.57
CA VAL A 166 4.76 2.05 8.24
C VAL A 166 4.03 1.08 7.31
N THR A 167 3.11 0.27 7.86
CA THR A 167 2.24 -0.54 7.01
C THR A 167 1.28 0.33 6.20
N CYS A 168 1.02 -0.07 4.95
CA CYS A 168 -0.06 0.46 4.13
C CYS A 168 -1.41 -0.12 4.55
N THR A 169 -2.45 0.71 4.55
CA THR A 169 -3.81 0.37 4.96
C THR A 169 -4.83 0.79 3.89
N PRO A 170 -4.78 0.22 2.67
CA PRO A 170 -5.77 0.49 1.64
C PRO A 170 -7.17 0.03 2.10
N GLN A 171 -8.20 0.81 1.78
CA GLN A 171 -9.59 0.47 2.10
C GLN A 171 -10.11 -0.68 1.24
N GLU A 172 -9.66 -0.72 -0.01
CA GLU A 172 -10.04 -1.74 -0.97
C GLU A 172 -9.08 -2.92 -0.90
N PRO A 173 -9.55 -4.15 -1.12
CA PRO A 173 -8.68 -5.32 -1.20
C PRO A 173 -7.58 -5.16 -2.25
N VAL A 174 -6.50 -5.93 -2.06
CA VAL A 174 -5.46 -6.08 -3.10
C VAL A 174 -6.13 -6.39 -4.43
N SER A 175 -5.64 -5.78 -5.49
CA SER A 175 -6.14 -6.09 -6.83
C SER A 175 -5.06 -6.05 -7.89
N VAL A 176 -5.40 -6.54 -9.08
CA VAL A 176 -4.51 -6.53 -10.25
C VAL A 176 -5.11 -5.64 -11.33
N ARG A 177 -4.29 -4.70 -11.81
CA ARG A 177 -4.58 -3.95 -13.02
C ARG A 177 -3.64 -4.43 -14.12
N VAL A 178 -4.25 -4.85 -15.22
CA VAL A 178 -3.57 -5.36 -16.40
C VAL A 178 -3.29 -4.18 -17.32
N ASP A 179 -2.01 -3.99 -17.65
CA ASP A 179 -1.58 -3.00 -18.64
C ASP A 179 -1.83 -3.50 -20.05
N ALA A 180 -1.50 -4.77 -20.30
CA ALA A 180 -1.80 -5.44 -21.54
C ALA A 180 -1.69 -6.96 -21.38
N ASN A 181 -2.54 -7.67 -22.11
CA ASN A 181 -2.65 -9.13 -22.04
C ASN A 181 -3.05 -9.69 -23.40
N ARG A 182 -2.19 -10.56 -23.95
CA ARG A 182 -2.38 -11.23 -25.25
C ARG A 182 -3.06 -12.60 -25.14
N GLY A 183 -3.47 -13.01 -23.94
CA GLY A 183 -4.10 -14.30 -23.68
C GLY A 183 -3.09 -15.42 -23.39
N SER A 184 -3.60 -16.64 -23.23
CA SER A 184 -2.80 -17.83 -22.98
C SER A 184 -1.67 -18.01 -24.01
N GLY A 185 -0.44 -18.20 -23.54
CA GLY A 185 0.77 -18.32 -24.37
C GLY A 185 1.31 -16.99 -24.91
N GLY A 186 0.60 -15.88 -24.72
CA GLY A 186 1.03 -14.54 -25.13
C GLY A 186 1.63 -13.73 -23.99
N TRP A 187 2.20 -12.57 -24.33
CA TRP A 187 2.76 -11.63 -23.36
C TRP A 187 1.67 -10.98 -22.50
N ILE A 188 1.97 -10.77 -21.22
CA ILE A 188 1.13 -10.07 -20.26
C ILE A 188 1.98 -9.15 -19.39
N ARG A 189 1.48 -7.95 -19.10
CA ARG A 189 2.00 -6.98 -18.13
C ARG A 189 0.88 -6.48 -17.23
N LEU A 190 1.20 -6.33 -15.95
CA LEU A 190 0.27 -5.95 -14.90
C LEU A 190 1.01 -5.33 -13.72
N TRP A 191 0.26 -4.71 -12.82
CA TRP A 191 0.78 -4.24 -11.54
C TRP A 191 -0.21 -4.54 -10.41
N VAL A 192 0.35 -4.67 -9.20
CA VAL A 192 -0.40 -4.93 -7.97
C VAL A 192 -0.90 -3.60 -7.41
N MET A 193 -2.21 -3.50 -7.24
CA MET A 193 -2.89 -2.36 -6.63
C MET A 193 -3.31 -2.70 -5.20
N ASN A 194 -3.40 -1.69 -4.33
CA ASN A 194 -3.90 -1.84 -2.96
C ASN A 194 -3.17 -2.92 -2.14
N ALA A 195 -1.84 -3.04 -2.31
CA ALA A 195 -1.05 -3.88 -1.43
C ALA A 195 -1.11 -3.32 0.01
N ALA A 196 -1.58 -4.13 0.95
CA ALA A 196 -1.61 -3.79 2.37
C ALA A 196 -0.36 -4.32 3.10
N GLY A 197 -0.24 -4.05 4.39
CA GLY A 197 0.90 -4.53 5.18
C GLY A 197 2.17 -3.77 4.80
N THR A 198 3.31 -4.45 4.58
CA THR A 198 4.56 -3.75 4.24
C THR A 198 4.54 -3.09 2.86
N ALA A 199 3.66 -3.57 1.97
CA ALA A 199 3.48 -3.16 0.57
C ALA A 199 4.77 -3.10 -0.28
N GLY A 200 5.88 -3.62 0.23
CA GLY A 200 7.11 -3.86 -0.53
C GLY A 200 6.93 -5.15 -1.33
N VAL A 201 6.25 -5.05 -2.47
CA VAL A 201 6.03 -6.21 -3.36
C VAL A 201 7.38 -6.60 -3.99
N LYS A 202 7.89 -7.77 -3.60
CA LYS A 202 9.21 -8.26 -4.06
C LYS A 202 9.13 -9.30 -5.17
N SER A 203 7.96 -9.92 -5.36
CA SER A 203 7.78 -10.97 -6.35
C SER A 203 6.31 -11.14 -6.72
N VAL A 204 6.05 -11.34 -8.00
CA VAL A 204 4.75 -11.80 -8.50
C VAL A 204 4.96 -13.09 -9.28
N SER A 205 4.10 -14.07 -9.05
CA SER A 205 4.09 -15.34 -9.79
C SER A 205 2.66 -15.71 -10.16
N VAL A 206 2.50 -16.46 -11.25
CA VAL A 206 1.20 -16.89 -11.75
C VAL A 206 1.18 -18.38 -12.04
N ARG A 207 -0.02 -18.96 -12.05
CA ARG A 207 -0.29 -20.31 -12.54
C ARG A 207 -1.71 -20.40 -13.07
N THR A 208 -2.01 -21.43 -13.85
CA THR A 208 -3.40 -21.73 -14.24
C THR A 208 -4.24 -22.01 -13.00
N ALA A 209 -5.34 -21.26 -12.86
CA ALA A 209 -6.22 -21.31 -11.71
C ALA A 209 -6.83 -22.69 -11.53
N GLY A 210 -6.99 -23.11 -10.26
CA GLY A 210 -7.53 -24.42 -9.90
C GLY A 210 -6.60 -25.60 -10.19
N THR A 211 -5.34 -25.35 -10.58
CA THR A 211 -4.34 -26.39 -10.76
C THR A 211 -3.34 -26.44 -9.61
N ASN A 212 -2.76 -27.62 -9.37
CA ASN A 212 -1.60 -27.79 -8.49
C ASN A 212 -0.27 -27.61 -9.26
N GLY A 213 -0.30 -26.89 -10.38
CA GLY A 213 0.89 -26.59 -11.17
C GLY A 213 1.90 -25.71 -10.42
N ALA A 214 3.14 -25.72 -10.89
CA ALA A 214 4.18 -24.85 -10.36
C ALA A 214 3.85 -23.37 -10.60
N TRP A 215 4.23 -22.53 -9.63
CA TRP A 215 4.20 -21.08 -9.79
C TRP A 215 5.26 -20.65 -10.80
N VAL A 216 4.85 -19.84 -11.77
CA VAL A 216 5.74 -19.26 -12.78
C VAL A 216 6.03 -17.81 -12.39
N PRO A 217 7.29 -17.43 -12.10
CA PRO A 217 7.62 -16.06 -11.74
C PRO A 217 7.42 -15.11 -12.92
N MET A 218 6.94 -13.91 -12.63
CA MET A 218 6.93 -12.78 -13.55
C MET A 218 8.21 -11.96 -13.38
N ASN A 219 8.66 -11.33 -14.46
CA ASN A 219 9.78 -10.41 -14.44
C ASN A 219 9.32 -9.03 -13.99
N ASN A 220 10.10 -8.38 -13.14
CA ASN A 220 9.89 -6.95 -12.89
C ASN A 220 10.49 -6.16 -14.05
N ALA A 221 9.64 -5.43 -14.79
CA ALA A 221 10.07 -4.65 -15.95
C ALA A 221 10.54 -3.25 -15.57
N PHE A 222 9.75 -2.57 -14.75
CA PHE A 222 9.94 -1.18 -14.36
C PHE A 222 9.07 -0.85 -13.15
N GLY A 223 9.63 -0.32 -12.07
CA GLY A 223 8.85 0.07 -10.88
C GLY A 223 7.96 -1.08 -10.38
N ALA A 224 6.65 -0.85 -10.27
CA ALA A 224 5.67 -1.85 -9.84
C ALA A 224 5.14 -2.76 -10.98
N ASP A 225 5.72 -2.70 -12.18
CA ASP A 225 5.27 -3.46 -13.34
C ASP A 225 5.88 -4.87 -13.40
N TRP A 226 5.00 -5.86 -13.54
CA TRP A 226 5.33 -7.27 -13.64
C TRP A 226 4.87 -7.79 -14.99
N GLU A 227 5.76 -8.46 -15.72
CA GLU A 227 5.46 -9.00 -17.04
C GLU A 227 6.03 -10.40 -17.27
N MET A 228 5.48 -11.09 -18.26
CA MET A 228 6.04 -12.33 -18.76
C MET A 228 5.74 -12.52 -20.25
N PRO A 229 6.63 -13.16 -21.02
CA PRO A 229 6.48 -13.31 -22.46
C PRO A 229 5.43 -14.34 -22.88
N ALA A 230 5.13 -15.31 -22.01
CA ALA A 230 4.16 -16.38 -22.28
C ALA A 230 3.35 -16.69 -21.02
N SER A 231 2.13 -16.15 -20.97
CA SER A 231 1.16 -16.43 -19.90
C SER A 231 0.79 -17.92 -19.87
N PRO A 232 0.66 -18.55 -18.68
CA PRO A 232 -0.02 -19.84 -18.56
C PRO A 232 -1.45 -19.78 -19.12
N ALA A 233 -2.09 -20.95 -19.24
CA ALA A 233 -3.50 -21.00 -19.60
C ALA A 233 -4.34 -20.24 -18.57
N GLN A 234 -5.14 -19.28 -19.03
CA GLN A 234 -6.08 -18.54 -18.18
C GLN A 234 -7.32 -19.42 -17.82
N PRO A 235 -7.98 -19.20 -16.67
CA PRO A 235 -7.76 -18.13 -15.69
C PRO A 235 -6.45 -18.29 -14.92
N LEU A 236 -5.91 -17.20 -14.38
CA LEU A 236 -4.66 -17.20 -13.60
C LEU A 236 -4.94 -17.00 -12.12
N ASP A 237 -4.35 -17.85 -11.27
CA ASP A 237 -4.08 -17.48 -9.88
C ASP A 237 -2.78 -16.66 -9.84
N MET A 238 -2.67 -15.74 -8.89
CA MET A 238 -1.46 -14.94 -8.67
C MET A 238 -0.97 -15.06 -7.23
N LEU A 239 0.31 -15.32 -7.06
CA LEU A 239 1.01 -15.31 -5.79
C LEU A 239 1.87 -14.04 -5.72
N ILE A 240 1.60 -13.20 -4.71
CA ILE A 240 2.35 -11.97 -4.46
C ILE A 240 3.16 -12.19 -3.18
N GLY A 241 4.46 -11.96 -3.26
CA GLY A 241 5.37 -12.02 -2.12
C GLY A 241 5.79 -10.62 -1.69
N SER A 242 5.87 -10.43 -0.38
CA SER A 242 6.27 -9.18 0.27
C SER A 242 7.68 -9.28 0.85
N ASP A 243 8.31 -8.13 1.07
CA ASP A 243 9.66 -8.02 1.64
C ASP A 243 9.81 -8.51 3.09
N ASP A 244 8.72 -8.61 3.85
CA ASP A 244 8.70 -9.27 5.16
C ASP A 244 8.65 -10.81 5.10
N GLY A 245 8.63 -11.39 3.89
CA GLY A 245 8.53 -12.84 3.69
C GLY A 245 7.09 -13.37 3.68
N SER A 246 6.09 -12.53 3.96
CA SER A 246 4.69 -12.90 3.79
C SER A 246 4.33 -13.03 2.30
N SER A 247 3.24 -13.74 2.04
CA SER A 247 2.70 -13.86 0.68
C SER A 247 1.20 -14.02 0.70
N VAL A 248 0.57 -13.64 -0.41
CA VAL A 248 -0.86 -13.75 -0.65
C VAL A 248 -1.10 -14.44 -1.98
N THR A 249 -2.09 -15.33 -2.02
CA THR A 249 -2.65 -15.83 -3.28
C THR A 249 -3.97 -15.12 -3.61
N ILE A 250 -4.03 -14.54 -4.81
CA ILE A 250 -5.20 -13.96 -5.46
C ILE A 250 -5.72 -15.01 -6.45
N PRO A 251 -6.72 -15.83 -6.08
CA PRO A 251 -7.32 -16.77 -7.02
C PRO A 251 -8.04 -16.05 -8.15
N ASN A 252 -8.01 -16.60 -9.36
CA ASN A 252 -8.64 -16.01 -10.56
C ASN A 252 -8.30 -14.51 -10.76
N ALA A 253 -7.06 -14.13 -10.43
CA ALA A 253 -6.52 -12.79 -10.62
C ALA A 253 -6.70 -12.26 -12.05
N VAL A 254 -6.63 -13.16 -13.04
CA VAL A 254 -6.97 -12.85 -14.43
C VAL A 254 -8.00 -13.86 -14.90
N ALA A 255 -9.19 -13.39 -15.27
CA ALA A 255 -10.29 -14.23 -15.73
C ALA A 255 -9.96 -14.99 -17.03
N ALA A 256 -10.69 -16.09 -17.27
CA ALA A 256 -10.56 -16.88 -18.48
C ALA A 256 -10.86 -16.04 -19.73
N GLY A 257 -9.97 -16.09 -20.72
CA GLY A 257 -10.13 -15.39 -22.00
C GLY A 257 -9.99 -13.87 -21.91
N TYR A 258 -9.57 -13.32 -20.77
CA TYR A 258 -9.34 -11.89 -20.63
C TYR A 258 -8.13 -11.46 -21.47
N THR A 259 -8.33 -10.44 -22.30
CA THR A 259 -7.30 -9.81 -23.12
C THR A 259 -7.49 -8.29 -23.06
N GLY A 260 -6.44 -7.54 -23.38
CA GLY A 260 -6.47 -6.08 -23.31
C GLY A 260 -6.01 -5.53 -21.96
N THR A 261 -6.62 -4.42 -21.52
CA THR A 261 -6.14 -3.56 -20.44
C THR A 261 -7.26 -3.27 -19.42
N GLY A 262 -6.91 -2.94 -18.19
CA GLY A 262 -7.86 -2.51 -17.15
C GLY A 262 -7.78 -3.34 -15.87
N THR A 263 -8.69 -3.09 -14.93
CA THR A 263 -8.82 -3.93 -13.74
C THR A 263 -9.31 -5.32 -14.18
N ALA A 264 -8.54 -6.36 -13.88
CA ALA A 264 -8.89 -7.70 -14.31
C ALA A 264 -10.22 -8.16 -13.66
N PRO A 265 -11.16 -8.73 -14.43
CA PRO A 265 -12.36 -9.34 -13.86
C PRO A 265 -12.00 -10.55 -12.95
N GLY A 266 -12.81 -10.82 -11.92
CA GLY A 266 -12.63 -11.97 -11.01
C GLY A 266 -12.04 -11.64 -9.64
N GLN A 267 -11.81 -10.35 -9.37
CA GLN A 267 -11.17 -9.85 -8.14
C GLN A 267 -12.20 -9.69 -7.00
N ASN A 268 -12.68 -10.80 -6.41
CA ASN A 268 -13.50 -10.76 -5.19
C ASN A 268 -12.62 -11.13 -3.97
N PHE A 269 -12.05 -10.15 -3.27
CA PHE A 269 -11.29 -10.42 -2.04
C PHE A 269 -11.92 -9.74 -0.83
N ALA A 270 -11.90 -10.41 0.32
CA ALA A 270 -12.19 -9.78 1.60
C ALA A 270 -10.84 -9.61 2.33
N GLN A 271 -10.51 -8.38 2.73
CA GLN A 271 -9.40 -8.16 3.67
C GLN A 271 -9.83 -8.65 5.05
N ASP A 272 -8.93 -9.25 5.82
CA ASP A 272 -9.19 -9.44 7.24
C ASP A 272 -8.91 -8.16 8.05
N ALA A 273 -9.30 -8.17 9.33
CA ALA A 273 -9.17 -7.03 10.24
C ALA A 273 -7.72 -6.60 10.53
N VAL A 274 -6.70 -7.24 9.95
CA VAL A 274 -5.28 -6.89 10.13
C VAL A 274 -4.63 -6.48 8.81
N GLY A 275 -5.42 -6.33 7.74
CA GLY A 275 -4.91 -6.01 6.40
C GLY A 275 -4.15 -7.17 5.76
N GLN A 276 -4.27 -8.39 6.30
CA GLN A 276 -3.78 -9.58 5.62
C GLN A 276 -4.84 -10.07 4.63
N ILE A 277 -4.39 -10.40 3.42
CA ILE A 277 -5.29 -10.88 2.39
C ILE A 277 -5.57 -12.36 2.68
N LYS A 278 -6.81 -12.67 3.04
CA LYS A 278 -7.29 -14.05 3.11
C LYS A 278 -7.93 -14.41 1.77
N ALA A 279 -7.70 -15.65 1.31
CA ALA A 279 -8.44 -16.20 0.19
C ALA A 279 -9.94 -16.09 0.49
N ALA A 280 -10.74 -15.62 -0.49
CA ALA A 280 -12.18 -15.60 -0.36
C ALA A 280 -12.68 -17.03 -0.09
N ALA A 281 -13.55 -17.18 0.91
CA ALA A 281 -14.22 -18.46 1.14
C ALA A 281 -15.00 -18.84 -0.13
N ALA A 282 -14.79 -20.05 -0.63
CA ALA A 282 -15.49 -20.57 -1.80
C ALA A 282 -17.01 -20.46 -1.55
N GLY A 283 -17.71 -19.61 -2.32
CA GLY A 283 -19.17 -19.52 -2.28
C GLY A 283 -19.80 -18.13 -2.14
N GLN A 284 -19.03 -17.04 -2.07
CA GLN A 284 -19.59 -15.67 -2.09
C GLN A 284 -19.25 -14.95 -3.40
N ASN A 285 -19.83 -15.42 -4.51
CA ASN A 285 -19.97 -14.56 -5.68
C ASN A 285 -21.23 -13.69 -5.49
N PRO A 286 -21.12 -12.35 -5.47
CA PRO A 286 -22.30 -11.52 -5.68
C PRO A 286 -22.85 -11.79 -7.09
N PRO A 287 -24.17 -11.73 -7.31
CA PRO A 287 -24.77 -12.03 -8.59
C PRO A 287 -24.22 -11.08 -9.66
N VAL A 288 -23.69 -11.65 -10.74
CA VAL A 288 -23.35 -10.93 -11.96
C VAL A 288 -24.64 -10.29 -12.47
N ALA A 289 -24.68 -8.96 -12.53
CA ALA A 289 -25.78 -8.24 -13.14
C ALA A 289 -25.89 -8.68 -14.61
N ALA A 290 -26.96 -9.40 -14.93
CA ALA A 290 -27.29 -9.74 -16.32
C ALA A 290 -27.50 -8.42 -17.08
N GLY A 291 -26.65 -8.16 -18.07
CA GLY A 291 -26.82 -7.03 -18.97
C GLY A 291 -28.17 -7.10 -19.67
N SER A 292 -28.91 -6.00 -19.64
CA SER A 292 -30.14 -5.84 -20.41
C SER A 292 -29.80 -5.86 -21.90
N THR A 293 -30.32 -6.87 -22.60
CA THR A 293 -30.38 -6.90 -24.05
C THR A 293 -31.24 -5.74 -24.55
N SER A 294 -30.66 -4.78 -25.27
CA SER A 294 -31.44 -3.79 -26.00
C SER A 294 -32.05 -4.43 -27.24
N THR A 295 -33.36 -4.63 -27.24
CA THR A 295 -34.11 -5.02 -28.43
C THR A 295 -34.12 -3.84 -29.40
N ALA A 296 -33.56 -4.03 -30.59
CA ALA A 296 -33.73 -3.11 -31.71
C ALA A 296 -35.21 -3.11 -32.12
N VAL A 297 -35.83 -1.92 -32.14
CA VAL A 297 -37.15 -1.71 -32.76
C VAL A 297 -36.92 -1.15 -34.15
N SER A 298 -37.25 -1.94 -35.15
CA SER A 298 -37.51 -1.49 -36.51
C SER A 298 -38.92 -0.91 -36.59
N GLY A 299 -39.04 0.35 -37.00
CA GLY A 299 -40.28 1.06 -37.29
C GLY A 299 -39.98 2.46 -37.81
#